data_AF-A0A2V6NUY5-F1
#
_entry.id   AF-A0A2V6NUY5-F1
#
_cell.length_a   1.000
_cell.length_b   1.000
_cell.length_c   1.000
_cell.angle_alpha   90.00
_cell.angle_beta   90.00
_cell.angle_gamma   90.00
#
_symmetry.space_group_name_H-M   'P 1'
#
loop_
_entity.id
_entity.type
_entity.pdbx_description
1 polymer ?
#
loop_
_entity_poly.entity_id
_entity_poly.type
_entity_poly.pdbx_seq_one_letter_code
_entity_poly.pdbx_strand_id
1 'polypeptide(L)'
;MQEQIVIQLLNGLVNGMILALVASGLTLIFGIMDVVNFAHGELYMLGAYVGTTVLAAGGSFWLALGVASVTIFCLGAAIQLVTLRPLLGRDPLATILATFGLSLVLQNYALWQYGPVARKIQEPFTGHFRIFQLEYPWYRIIIAVLSAAIMLALWLFLKRATWGIWIRATAQDRTMAAAMGIPVPLVHTAVFSLGGAMAAASGVLYGPLVGVDQTLGPGSWWSGGWATSAARCWRPSSSACSSRSRRSG
;
A
#
# COMPACT_ATOMS: atom_id res chain seq x y z
N MET A 1 9.14 20.66 -26.92
CA MET A 1 9.95 20.49 -25.69
C MET A 1 9.16 20.83 -24.43
N GLN A 2 8.55 22.02 -24.31
CA GLN A 2 7.74 22.42 -23.14
C GLN A 2 6.55 21.48 -22.87
N GLU A 3 5.82 21.06 -23.91
CA GLU A 3 4.67 20.15 -23.77
C GLU A 3 5.05 18.77 -23.22
N GLN A 4 6.25 18.27 -23.56
CA GLN A 4 6.75 16.98 -23.09
C GLN A 4 7.12 17.03 -21.60
N ILE A 5 7.62 18.17 -21.12
CA ILE A 5 7.89 18.39 -19.69
C ILE A 5 6.59 18.35 -18.89
N VAL A 6 5.53 19.02 -19.38
CA VAL A 6 4.21 19.02 -18.70
C VAL A 6 3.65 17.61 -18.55
N ILE A 7 3.73 16.79 -19.61
CA ILE A 7 3.23 15.41 -19.57
C ILE A 7 4.06 14.53 -18.64
N GLN A 8 5.38 14.70 -18.62
CA GLN A 8 6.24 13.97 -17.68
C GLN A 8 5.96 14.37 -16.23
N LEU A 9 5.72 15.65 -15.95
CA LEU A 9 5.33 16.12 -14.62
C LEU A 9 3.97 15.54 -14.20
N LEU A 10 2.98 15.52 -15.10
CA LEU A 10 1.68 14.90 -14.84
C LEU A 10 1.81 13.39 -14.58
N ASN A 11 2.62 12.67 -15.37
CA ASN A 11 2.85 11.26 -15.15
C ASN A 11 3.59 10.99 -13.83
N GLY A 12 4.57 11.83 -13.47
CA GLY A 12 5.23 11.77 -12.17
C GLY A 12 4.25 12.00 -11.02
N LEU A 13 3.36 12.98 -11.15
CA LEU A 13 2.31 13.27 -10.17
C LEU A 13 1.35 12.09 -10.02
N VAL A 14 0.82 11.56 -11.13
CA VAL A 14 -0.14 10.44 -11.12
C VAL A 14 0.47 9.21 -10.45
N ASN A 15 1.68 8.81 -10.84
CA ASN A 15 2.38 7.71 -10.17
C ASN A 15 2.61 8.04 -8.69
N GLY A 16 3.09 9.24 -8.38
CA GLY A 16 3.30 9.71 -7.02
C GLY A 16 2.07 9.59 -6.13
N MET A 17 0.87 9.91 -6.64
CA MET A 17 -0.38 9.81 -5.89
C MET A 17 -0.76 8.36 -5.56
N ILE A 18 -0.47 7.42 -6.45
CA ILE A 18 -0.72 5.99 -6.23
C ILE A 18 0.29 5.44 -5.22
N LEU A 19 1.58 5.80 -5.37
CA LEU A 19 2.61 5.43 -4.41
C LEU A 19 2.33 6.04 -3.02
N ALA A 20 1.82 7.27 -2.97
CA ALA A 20 1.40 7.93 -1.73
C ALA A 20 0.20 7.22 -1.08
N LEU A 21 -0.76 6.74 -1.88
CA LEU A 21 -1.87 5.95 -1.38
C LEU A 21 -1.38 4.63 -0.75
N VAL A 22 -0.50 3.89 -1.44
CA VAL A 22 0.12 2.66 -0.89
C VAL A 22 0.90 2.96 0.39
N ALA A 23 1.73 4.00 0.36
CA ALA A 23 2.57 4.42 1.47
C ALA A 23 1.74 4.85 2.68
N SER A 24 0.64 5.56 2.48
CA SER A 24 -0.24 6.00 3.58
C SER A 24 -0.82 4.83 4.37
N GLY A 25 -1.18 3.72 3.69
CA GLY A 25 -1.60 2.49 4.35
C GLY A 25 -0.48 1.86 5.18
N LEU A 26 0.73 1.83 4.62
CA LEU A 26 1.91 1.32 5.33
C LEU A 26 2.28 2.20 6.54
N THR A 27 2.29 3.53 6.39
CA THR A 27 2.53 4.50 7.46
C THR A 27 1.51 4.35 8.60
N LEU A 28 0.24 4.10 8.28
CA LEU A 28 -0.78 3.88 9.29
C LEU A 28 -0.49 2.63 10.13
N ILE A 29 -0.10 1.52 9.49
CA ILE A 29 0.25 0.26 10.15
C ILE A 29 1.47 0.47 11.05
N PHE A 30 2.54 1.07 10.51
CA PHE A 30 3.77 1.33 11.24
C PHE A 30 3.58 2.28 12.42
N GLY A 31 2.88 3.40 12.21
CA GLY A 31 2.73 4.44 13.22
C GLY A 31 1.92 4.02 14.44
N ILE A 32 1.32 2.83 14.43
CA ILE A 32 0.51 2.31 15.53
C ILE A 32 1.14 1.05 16.13
N MET A 33 1.71 0.18 15.30
CA MET A 33 2.25 -1.11 15.77
C MET A 33 3.77 -1.13 15.94
N ASP A 34 4.52 -0.17 15.37
CA ASP A 34 5.99 -0.13 15.35
C ASP A 34 6.62 -1.43 14.78
N VAL A 35 5.93 -2.06 13.83
CA VAL A 35 6.32 -3.33 13.22
C VAL A 35 6.51 -3.18 11.72
N VAL A 36 7.64 -3.70 11.22
CA VAL A 36 7.91 -3.82 9.78
C VAL A 36 7.00 -4.86 9.15
N ASN A 37 6.08 -4.41 8.29
CA ASN A 37 5.17 -5.28 7.55
C ASN A 37 5.66 -5.47 6.11
N PHE A 38 6.39 -6.55 5.85
CA PHE A 38 6.78 -6.94 4.49
C PHE A 38 5.60 -7.47 3.66
N ALA A 39 4.59 -8.04 4.30
CA ALA A 39 3.42 -8.59 3.62
C ALA A 39 2.51 -7.52 3.00
N HIS A 40 2.67 -6.23 3.34
CA HIS A 40 1.86 -5.15 2.76
C HIS A 40 1.95 -5.09 1.23
N GLY A 41 3.14 -5.35 0.67
CA GLY A 41 3.34 -5.42 -0.79
C GLY A 41 2.57 -6.58 -1.44
N GLU A 42 2.43 -7.70 -0.73
CA GLU A 42 1.62 -8.84 -1.20
C GLU A 42 0.13 -8.57 -1.09
N LEU A 43 -0.33 -7.82 -0.07
CA LEU A 43 -1.72 -7.41 0.02
C LEU A 43 -2.12 -6.48 -1.14
N TYR A 44 -1.19 -5.60 -1.54
CA TYR A 44 -1.32 -4.77 -2.74
C TYR A 44 -1.45 -5.63 -4.01
N MET A 45 -0.56 -6.61 -4.19
CA MET A 45 -0.59 -7.55 -5.32
C MET A 45 -1.88 -8.39 -5.35
N LEU A 46 -2.27 -8.98 -4.21
CA LEU A 46 -3.49 -9.78 -4.12
C LEU A 46 -4.75 -8.95 -4.38
N GLY A 47 -4.78 -7.69 -3.93
CA GLY A 47 -5.86 -6.79 -4.26
C GLY A 47 -5.97 -6.53 -5.77
N ALA A 48 -4.84 -6.36 -6.46
CA ALA A 48 -4.81 -6.24 -7.91
C ALA A 48 -5.36 -7.52 -8.59
N TYR A 49 -4.93 -8.71 -8.13
CA TYR A 49 -5.44 -9.98 -8.65
C TYR A 49 -6.95 -10.17 -8.42
N VAL A 50 -7.46 -9.87 -7.22
CA VAL A 50 -8.90 -9.92 -6.92
C VAL A 50 -9.66 -8.93 -7.80
N GLY A 51 -9.12 -7.73 -8.05
CA GLY A 51 -9.70 -6.80 -9.01
C GLY A 51 -9.77 -7.39 -10.42
N THR A 52 -8.69 -8.04 -10.87
CA THR A 52 -8.63 -8.65 -12.20
C THR A 52 -9.63 -9.79 -12.37
N THR A 53 -9.86 -10.61 -11.35
CA THR A 53 -10.80 -11.73 -11.42
C THR A 53 -12.23 -11.25 -11.50
N VAL A 54 -12.58 -10.22 -10.73
CA VAL A 54 -13.91 -9.62 -10.75
C VAL A 54 -14.19 -8.97 -12.11
N LEU A 55 -13.20 -8.27 -12.68
CA LEU A 55 -13.33 -7.68 -14.02
C LEU A 55 -13.42 -8.78 -15.10
N ALA A 56 -12.64 -9.85 -14.99
CA ALA A 56 -12.71 -10.98 -15.92
C ALA A 56 -14.05 -11.72 -15.86
N ALA A 57 -14.72 -11.71 -14.71
CA ALA A 57 -16.08 -12.24 -14.55
C ALA A 57 -17.19 -11.33 -15.10
N GLY A 58 -16.84 -10.19 -15.72
CA GLY A 58 -17.79 -9.21 -16.27
C GLY A 58 -18.30 -8.20 -15.24
N GLY A 59 -17.68 -8.12 -14.05
CA GLY A 59 -18.00 -7.12 -13.04
C GLY A 59 -17.61 -5.71 -13.46
N SER A 60 -18.26 -4.69 -12.88
CA SER A 60 -17.88 -3.30 -13.10
C SER A 60 -16.60 -2.93 -12.34
N PHE A 61 -15.88 -1.90 -12.80
CA PHE A 61 -14.67 -1.42 -12.14
C PHE A 61 -14.90 -1.01 -10.67
N TRP A 62 -16.02 -0.35 -10.38
CA TRP A 62 -16.39 0.04 -9.02
C TRP A 62 -16.64 -1.17 -8.13
N LEU A 63 -17.24 -2.23 -8.69
CA LEU A 63 -17.45 -3.49 -7.99
C LEU A 63 -16.11 -4.18 -7.74
N ALA A 64 -15.20 -4.21 -8.71
CA ALA A 64 -13.86 -4.75 -8.56
C ALA A 64 -13.06 -4.03 -7.45
N LEU A 65 -13.13 -2.69 -7.41
CA LEU A 65 -12.51 -1.89 -6.36
C LEU A 65 -13.09 -2.21 -4.98
N GLY A 66 -14.42 -2.24 -4.86
CA GLY A 66 -15.11 -2.54 -3.61
C GLY A 66 -14.83 -3.95 -3.11
N VAL A 67 -14.95 -4.96 -3.98
CA VAL A 67 -14.71 -6.37 -3.65
C VAL A 67 -13.26 -6.58 -3.27
N ALA A 68 -12.29 -6.08 -4.04
CA ALA A 68 -10.87 -6.21 -3.70
C ALA A 68 -10.55 -5.58 -2.33
N SER A 69 -11.03 -4.36 -2.07
CA SER A 69 -10.83 -3.71 -0.77
C SER A 69 -11.46 -4.49 0.38
N VAL A 70 -12.68 -5.01 0.23
CA VAL A 70 -13.36 -5.79 1.28
C VAL A 70 -12.69 -7.15 1.50
N THR A 71 -12.33 -7.86 0.42
CA THR A 71 -11.64 -9.15 0.53
C THR A 71 -10.31 -9.01 1.25
N ILE A 72 -9.51 -8.00 0.88
CA ILE A 72 -8.21 -7.78 1.54
C ILE A 72 -8.37 -7.16 2.93
N PHE A 73 -9.44 -6.39 3.20
CA PHE A 73 -9.78 -5.98 4.56
C PHE A 73 -9.99 -7.20 5.47
N CYS A 74 -10.81 -8.16 5.03
CA CYS A 74 -11.06 -9.40 5.76
C CYS A 74 -9.80 -10.27 5.89
N LEU A 75 -9.03 -10.41 4.81
CA LEU A 75 -7.77 -11.14 4.83
C LEU A 75 -6.75 -10.50 5.78
N GLY A 76 -6.67 -9.17 5.77
CA GLY A 76 -5.84 -8.40 6.69
C GLY A 76 -6.25 -8.62 8.14
N ALA A 77 -7.55 -8.61 8.44
CA ALA A 77 -8.06 -8.93 9.77
C ALA A 77 -7.63 -10.35 10.21
N ALA A 78 -7.77 -11.33 9.32
CA ALA A 78 -7.37 -12.71 9.59
C ALA A 78 -5.87 -12.85 9.84
N ILE A 79 -5.03 -12.25 8.99
CA ILE A 79 -3.57 -12.21 9.15
C ILE A 79 -3.19 -11.57 10.49
N GLN A 80 -3.79 -10.43 10.83
CA GLN A 80 -3.48 -9.75 12.07
C GLN A 80 -3.85 -10.59 13.30
N LEU A 81 -5.00 -11.27 13.26
CA LEU A 81 -5.49 -12.09 14.38
C LEU A 81 -4.71 -13.39 14.55
N VAL A 82 -4.39 -14.07 13.44
CA VAL A 82 -3.78 -15.41 13.46
C VAL A 82 -2.26 -15.32 13.57
N THR A 83 -1.63 -14.41 12.81
CA THR A 83 -0.17 -14.38 12.68
C THR A 83 0.45 -13.33 13.58
N LEU A 84 -0.03 -12.08 13.56
CA LEU A 84 0.65 -11.00 14.27
C LEU A 84 0.27 -10.95 15.75
N ARG A 85 -1.01 -11.05 16.09
CA ARG A 85 -1.49 -10.94 17.48
C ARG A 85 -0.77 -11.86 18.48
N PRO A 86 -0.45 -13.13 18.18
CA PRO A 86 0.29 -14.00 19.10
C PRO A 86 1.78 -13.63 19.25
N LEU A 87 2.32 -12.88 18.29
CA LEU A 87 3.72 -12.45 18.26
C LEU A 87 3.91 -11.06 18.86
N LEU A 88 2.85 -10.25 18.98
CA LEU A 88 2.90 -8.97 19.68
C LEU A 88 3.30 -9.18 21.15
N GLY A 89 4.43 -8.55 21.53
CA GLY A 89 5.03 -8.69 22.87
C GLY A 89 6.25 -9.63 22.93
N ARG A 90 6.59 -10.30 21.82
CA ARG A 90 7.87 -11.01 21.66
C ARG A 90 8.92 -10.13 20.98
N ASP A 91 10.12 -10.69 20.77
CA ASP A 91 11.21 -10.00 20.09
C ASP A 91 10.77 -9.40 18.76
N PRO A 92 11.11 -8.13 18.46
CA PRO A 92 10.74 -7.47 17.20
C PRO A 92 11.15 -8.28 15.97
N LEU A 93 12.28 -8.99 16.03
CA LEU A 93 12.77 -9.86 14.97
C LEU A 93 11.79 -10.98 14.61
N ALA A 94 11.06 -11.53 15.58
CA ALA A 94 10.08 -12.58 15.32
C ALA A 94 8.94 -12.07 14.43
N THR A 95 8.51 -10.82 14.63
CA THR A 95 7.44 -10.22 13.84
C THR A 95 7.89 -9.89 12.41
N ILE A 96 9.13 -9.44 12.26
CA ILE A 96 9.75 -9.21 10.95
C ILE A 96 9.86 -10.53 10.18
N LEU A 97 10.36 -11.59 10.82
CA LEU A 97 10.50 -12.91 10.19
C LEU A 97 9.13 -13.50 9.83
N ALA A 98 8.12 -13.31 10.68
CA ALA A 98 6.75 -13.78 10.42
C ALA A 98 6.11 -13.06 9.24
N THR A 99 6.25 -11.73 9.14
CA THR A 99 5.69 -10.97 7.99
C THR A 99 6.45 -11.28 6.69
N PHE A 100 7.75 -11.56 6.76
CA PHE A 100 8.51 -12.05 5.62
C PHE A 100 8.07 -13.46 5.20
N GLY A 101 7.95 -14.39 6.14
CA GLY A 101 7.42 -15.74 5.87
C GLY A 101 6.02 -15.68 5.27
N LEU A 102 5.16 -14.81 5.80
CA LEU A 102 3.84 -14.56 5.25
C LEU A 102 3.91 -14.02 3.83
N SER A 103 4.84 -13.10 3.53
CA SER A 103 5.00 -12.61 2.16
C SER A 103 5.32 -13.73 1.17
N LEU A 104 6.22 -14.65 1.53
CA LEU A 104 6.54 -15.80 0.69
C LEU A 104 5.35 -16.73 0.49
N VAL A 105 4.53 -16.95 1.52
CA VAL A 105 3.32 -17.78 1.41
C VAL A 105 2.31 -17.12 0.48
N LEU A 106 2.06 -15.82 0.63
CA LEU A 106 1.10 -15.09 -0.21
C LEU A 106 1.57 -15.00 -1.67
N GLN A 107 2.88 -14.82 -1.89
CA GLN A 107 3.47 -14.82 -3.22
C GLN A 107 3.32 -16.19 -3.89
N ASN A 108 3.66 -17.28 -3.19
CA ASN A 108 3.50 -18.63 -3.71
C ASN A 108 2.03 -19.01 -3.94
N TYR A 109 1.12 -18.51 -3.10
CA TYR A 109 -0.31 -18.67 -3.31
C TYR A 109 -0.77 -17.98 -4.60
N ALA A 110 -0.34 -16.75 -4.85
CA ALA A 110 -0.66 -16.03 -6.08
C ALA A 110 -0.11 -16.73 -7.33
N LEU A 111 1.13 -17.21 -7.25
CA LEU A 111 1.77 -18.06 -8.27
C LEU A 111 0.94 -19.30 -8.61
N TRP A 112 0.51 -20.04 -7.58
CA TRP A 112 -0.25 -21.28 -7.74
C TRP A 112 -1.66 -21.02 -8.31
N GLN A 113 -2.33 -19.96 -7.87
CA GLN A 113 -3.71 -19.67 -8.28
C GLN A 113 -3.81 -18.96 -9.64
N TYR A 114 -2.90 -18.02 -9.94
CA TYR A 114 -3.00 -17.14 -11.12
C TYR A 114 -2.00 -17.44 -12.22
N GLY A 115 -0.92 -18.15 -11.90
CA GLY A 115 0.21 -18.43 -12.78
C GLY A 115 1.17 -17.24 -12.92
N PRO A 116 2.33 -17.46 -13.57
CA PRO A 116 3.38 -16.45 -13.71
C PRO A 116 3.13 -15.41 -14.80
N VAL A 117 2.05 -15.56 -15.57
CA VAL A 117 1.78 -14.71 -16.74
C VAL A 117 1.11 -13.42 -16.30
N ALA A 118 1.70 -12.29 -16.70
CA ALA A 118 1.14 -10.97 -16.46
C ALA A 118 -0.23 -10.83 -17.16
N ARG A 119 -1.26 -10.47 -16.37
CA ARG A 119 -2.61 -10.22 -16.87
C ARG A 119 -2.79 -8.72 -17.07
N LYS A 120 -3.10 -8.32 -18.30
CA LYS A 120 -3.47 -6.93 -18.59
C LYS A 120 -4.96 -6.74 -18.32
N ILE A 121 -5.28 -5.74 -17.52
CA ILE A 121 -6.65 -5.29 -17.29
C ILE A 121 -6.98 -4.26 -18.35
N GLN A 122 -8.17 -4.35 -18.95
CA GLN A 122 -8.66 -3.31 -19.84
C GLN A 122 -9.03 -2.06 -19.04
N GLU A 123 -8.60 -0.89 -19.51
CA GLU A 123 -8.93 0.38 -18.87
C GLU A 123 -10.46 0.62 -18.94
N PRO A 124 -11.14 0.92 -17.82
CA PRO A 124 -12.59 1.15 -17.82
C PRO A 124 -13.00 2.40 -18.62
N PHE A 125 -12.07 3.36 -18.74
CA PHE A 125 -12.29 4.64 -19.41
C PHE A 125 -11.23 4.81 -20.50
N THR A 126 -11.62 4.57 -21.75
CA THR A 126 -10.75 4.70 -22.94
C THR A 126 -10.76 6.12 -23.53
N GLY A 127 -11.37 7.09 -22.86
CA GLY A 127 -11.41 8.48 -23.31
C GLY A 127 -10.03 9.13 -23.27
N HIS A 128 -9.68 9.85 -24.34
CA HIS A 128 -8.45 10.64 -24.41
C HIS A 128 -8.79 12.14 -24.45
N PHE A 129 -8.05 12.95 -23.70
CA PHE A 129 -8.10 14.41 -23.79
C PHE A 129 -6.91 14.91 -24.59
N ARG A 130 -7.11 15.91 -25.44
CA ARG A 130 -6.03 16.59 -26.14
C ARG A 130 -5.48 17.71 -25.26
N ILE A 131 -4.29 17.49 -24.71
CA ILE A 131 -3.50 18.56 -24.08
C ILE A 131 -2.58 19.10 -25.16
N PHE A 132 -2.91 20.28 -25.68
CA PHE A 132 -2.29 20.86 -26.88
C PHE A 132 -2.33 19.91 -28.09
N GLN A 133 -1.20 19.34 -28.51
CA GLN A 133 -1.06 18.41 -29.64
C GLN A 133 -0.84 16.95 -29.22
N LEU A 134 -0.87 16.63 -27.91
CA LEU A 134 -0.67 15.28 -27.40
C LEU A 134 -1.93 14.73 -26.72
N GLU A 135 -2.23 13.46 -27.01
CA GLU A 135 -3.36 12.74 -26.43
C GLU A 135 -3.00 12.15 -25.06
N TYR A 136 -3.73 12.56 -24.02
CA TYR A 136 -3.54 12.13 -22.64
C TYR A 136 -4.77 11.34 -22.14
N PRO A 137 -4.60 10.11 -21.59
CA PRO A 137 -5.73 9.29 -21.14
C PRO A 137 -6.46 9.90 -19.94
N TRP A 138 -7.80 9.95 -19.99
CA TRP A 138 -8.63 10.42 -18.86
C TRP A 138 -8.46 9.56 -17.62
N TYR A 139 -8.19 8.27 -17.82
CA TYR A 139 -7.96 7.29 -16.75
C TYR A 139 -6.87 7.74 -15.77
N ARG A 140 -5.77 8.32 -16.25
CA ARG A 140 -4.64 8.79 -15.40
C ARG A 140 -5.04 9.92 -14.45
N ILE A 141 -5.93 10.80 -14.88
CA ILE A 141 -6.42 11.89 -14.03
C ILE A 141 -7.42 11.33 -13.00
N ILE A 142 -8.32 10.45 -13.42
CA ILE A 142 -9.31 9.83 -12.54
C ILE A 142 -8.63 9.08 -11.40
N ILE A 143 -7.61 8.26 -11.67
CA ILE A 143 -6.92 7.50 -10.62
C ILE A 143 -6.15 8.42 -9.65
N ALA A 144 -5.58 9.52 -10.13
CA ALA A 144 -4.90 10.48 -9.25
C ALA A 144 -5.90 11.19 -8.33
N VAL A 145 -7.05 11.61 -8.86
CA VAL A 145 -8.13 12.21 -8.09
C VAL A 145 -8.72 11.20 -7.10
N LEU A 146 -8.94 9.95 -7.52
CA LEU A 146 -9.47 8.91 -6.64
C LEU A 146 -8.49 8.54 -5.53
N SER A 147 -7.19 8.47 -5.84
CA SER A 147 -6.15 8.25 -4.82
C SER A 147 -6.12 9.38 -3.81
N ALA A 148 -6.19 10.64 -4.27
CA ALA A 148 -6.32 11.80 -3.40
C ALA A 148 -7.59 11.73 -2.53
N ALA A 149 -8.72 11.33 -3.11
CA ALA A 149 -9.99 11.21 -2.41
C ALA A 149 -9.95 10.14 -1.32
N ILE A 150 -9.35 8.98 -1.58
CA ILE A 150 -9.18 7.92 -0.58
C ILE A 150 -8.24 8.37 0.55
N MET A 151 -7.13 9.03 0.22
CA MET A 151 -6.22 9.60 1.23
C MET A 151 -6.92 10.67 2.09
N LEU A 152 -7.70 11.55 1.46
CA LEU A 152 -8.48 12.56 2.15
C LEU A 152 -9.57 11.92 3.03
N ALA A 153 -10.22 10.87 2.55
CA ALA A 153 -11.20 10.10 3.32
C ALA A 153 -10.56 9.43 4.54
N LEU A 154 -9.35 8.85 4.40
CA LEU A 154 -8.59 8.33 5.53
C LEU A 154 -8.27 9.45 6.53
N TRP A 155 -7.77 10.59 6.06
CA TRP A 155 -7.45 11.72 6.92
C TRP A 155 -8.68 12.22 7.69
N LEU A 156 -9.81 12.34 7.02
CA LEU A 156 -11.08 12.74 7.62
C LEU A 156 -11.58 11.69 8.62
N PHE A 157 -11.48 10.41 8.28
CA PHE A 157 -11.83 9.29 9.15
C PHE A 157 -10.99 9.32 10.43
N LEU A 158 -9.67 9.46 10.31
CA LEU A 158 -8.80 9.59 11.48
C LEU A 158 -9.20 10.83 12.30
N LYS A 159 -9.38 12.00 11.68
CA LYS A 159 -9.65 13.24 12.41
C LYS A 159 -11.02 13.27 13.09
N ARG A 160 -12.08 12.78 12.43
CA ARG A 160 -13.46 12.92 12.89
C ARG A 160 -14.09 11.68 13.52
N ALA A 161 -13.64 10.46 13.18
CA ALA A 161 -14.25 9.25 13.73
C ALA A 161 -13.77 8.97 15.16
N THR A 162 -14.65 8.38 15.97
CA THR A 162 -14.32 7.89 17.32
C THR A 162 -13.19 6.85 17.28
N TRP A 163 -13.24 5.94 16.30
CA TRP A 163 -12.15 4.99 16.00
C TRP A 163 -10.82 5.70 15.72
N GLY A 164 -10.84 6.86 15.07
CA GLY A 164 -9.66 7.67 14.82
C GLY A 164 -9.03 8.25 16.09
N ILE A 165 -9.84 8.57 17.10
CA ILE A 165 -9.37 9.00 18.42
C ILE A 165 -8.67 7.82 19.13
N TRP A 166 -9.26 6.63 19.10
CA TRP A 166 -8.68 5.42 19.70
C TRP A 166 -7.35 5.05 19.06
N ILE A 167 -7.28 5.14 17.72
CA ILE A 167 -6.06 4.95 16.94
C ILE A 167 -4.96 5.91 17.41
N ARG A 168 -5.23 7.22 17.49
CA ARG A 168 -4.22 8.20 17.93
C ARG A 168 -3.81 8.03 19.39
N ALA A 169 -4.76 7.71 20.27
CA ALA A 169 -4.46 7.47 21.68
C ALA A 169 -3.53 6.25 21.84
N THR A 170 -3.81 5.18 21.09
CA THR A 170 -2.99 3.96 21.08
C THR A 170 -1.59 4.23 20.50
N ALA A 171 -1.48 5.09 19.49
CA ALA A 171 -0.18 5.48 18.91
C ALA A 171 0.69 6.32 19.86
N GLN A 172 0.09 7.09 20.78
CA GLN A 172 0.84 7.88 21.77
C GLN A 172 1.35 7.01 22.91
N ASP A 173 0.46 6.24 23.54
CA ASP A 173 0.81 5.32 24.62
C ASP A 173 -0.20 4.18 24.69
N ARG A 174 0.23 2.99 24.26
CA ARG A 174 -0.59 1.77 24.24
C ARG A 174 -0.99 1.33 25.64
N THR A 175 -0.12 1.56 26.65
CA THR A 175 -0.36 1.13 28.03
C THR A 175 -1.40 2.03 28.71
N MET A 176 -1.28 3.34 28.52
CA MET A 176 -2.28 4.32 28.99
C MET A 176 -3.63 4.12 28.26
N ALA A 177 -3.61 3.94 26.94
CA ALA A 177 -4.83 3.68 26.17
C ALA A 177 -5.58 2.44 26.67
N ALA A 178 -4.86 1.34 26.98
CA ALA A 178 -5.45 0.14 27.56
C ALA A 178 -6.02 0.38 28.97
N ALA A 179 -5.34 1.18 29.80
CA ALA A 179 -5.81 1.54 31.15
C ALA A 179 -7.11 2.38 31.11
N MET A 180 -7.29 3.18 30.05
CA MET A 180 -8.50 3.96 29.79
C MET A 180 -9.65 3.12 29.17
N GLY A 181 -9.50 1.80 29.08
CA GLY A 181 -10.52 0.88 28.59
C GLY A 181 -10.61 0.76 27.06
N ILE A 182 -9.64 1.29 26.31
CA ILE A 182 -9.61 1.14 24.85
C ILE A 182 -9.17 -0.29 24.50
N PRO A 183 -9.93 -1.03 23.66
CA PRO A 183 -9.56 -2.37 23.26
C PRO A 183 -8.42 -2.34 22.22
N VAL A 184 -7.18 -2.16 22.68
CA VAL A 184 -5.96 -2.09 21.84
C VAL A 184 -5.88 -3.22 20.80
N PRO A 185 -6.20 -4.49 21.12
CA PRO A 185 -6.16 -5.57 20.12
C PRO A 185 -7.11 -5.33 18.93
N LEU A 186 -8.31 -4.78 19.19
CA LEU A 186 -9.27 -4.46 18.13
C LEU A 186 -8.78 -3.27 17.29
N VAL A 187 -8.15 -2.28 17.91
CA VAL A 187 -7.54 -1.15 17.19
C VAL A 187 -6.45 -1.64 16.23
N HIS A 188 -5.57 -2.55 16.68
CA HIS A 188 -4.55 -3.14 15.81
C HIS A 188 -5.16 -3.92 14.62
N THR A 189 -6.19 -4.72 14.85
CA THR A 189 -6.92 -5.42 13.78
C THR A 189 -7.56 -4.46 12.80
N ALA A 190 -8.26 -3.43 13.29
CA ALA A 190 -8.90 -2.43 12.43
C ALA A 190 -7.88 -1.68 11.55
N VAL A 191 -6.76 -1.28 12.13
CA VAL A 191 -5.67 -0.57 11.44
C VAL A 191 -5.03 -1.42 10.36
N PHE A 192 -4.68 -2.67 10.68
CA PHE A 192 -4.06 -3.57 9.71
C PHE A 192 -5.01 -3.88 8.55
N SER A 193 -6.29 -4.11 8.86
CA SER A 193 -7.34 -4.35 7.86
C SER A 193 -7.56 -3.14 6.96
N LEU A 194 -7.60 -1.93 7.54
CA LEU A 194 -7.75 -0.68 6.80
C LEU A 194 -6.54 -0.39 5.90
N GLY A 195 -5.32 -0.60 6.42
CA GLY A 195 -4.09 -0.49 5.64
C GLY A 195 -4.05 -1.49 4.47
N GLY A 196 -4.46 -2.74 4.72
CA GLY A 196 -4.63 -3.75 3.67
C GLY A 196 -5.68 -3.37 2.63
N ALA A 197 -6.82 -2.82 3.04
CA ALA A 197 -7.86 -2.37 2.12
C ALA A 197 -7.39 -1.24 1.19
N MET A 198 -6.56 -0.32 1.71
CA MET A 198 -5.93 0.74 0.93
C MET A 198 -4.86 0.21 -0.02
N ALA A 199 -4.09 -0.80 0.41
CA ALA A 199 -3.16 -1.52 -0.45
C ALA A 199 -3.91 -2.19 -1.61
N ALA A 200 -5.05 -2.82 -1.32
CA ALA A 200 -5.87 -3.43 -2.37
C ALA A 200 -6.46 -2.40 -3.33
N ALA A 201 -6.99 -1.30 -2.81
CA ALA A 201 -7.56 -0.23 -3.63
C ALA A 201 -6.51 0.35 -4.60
N SER A 202 -5.30 0.61 -4.11
CA SER A 202 -4.19 1.08 -4.95
C SER A 202 -3.76 0.04 -6.00
N GLY A 203 -3.74 -1.25 -5.65
CA GLY A 203 -3.43 -2.34 -6.59
C GLY A 203 -4.43 -2.42 -7.75
N VAL A 204 -5.72 -2.32 -7.46
CA VAL A 204 -6.78 -2.28 -8.49
C VAL A 204 -6.63 -1.06 -9.40
N LEU A 205 -6.29 0.11 -8.82
CA LEU A 205 -6.12 1.35 -9.58
C LEU A 205 -4.89 1.33 -10.49
N TYR A 206 -3.79 0.72 -10.03
CA TYR A 206 -2.55 0.65 -10.78
C TYR A 206 -2.52 -0.49 -11.81
N GLY A 207 -3.29 -1.55 -11.58
CA GLY A 207 -3.32 -2.75 -12.43
C GLY A 207 -3.46 -2.47 -13.93
N PRO A 208 -4.37 -1.58 -14.40
CA PRO A 208 -4.49 -1.27 -15.82
C PRO A 208 -3.28 -0.55 -16.43
N LEU A 209 -2.50 0.20 -15.64
CA LEU A 209 -1.35 0.98 -16.14
C LEU A 209 -0.12 0.12 -16.41
N VAL A 210 0.12 -0.88 -15.56
CA VAL A 210 1.36 -1.68 -15.57
C VAL A 210 1.11 -3.14 -15.90
N GLY A 211 -0.13 -3.60 -15.81
CA GLY A 211 -0.47 -5.02 -15.80
C GLY A 211 -0.31 -5.61 -14.40
N VAL A 212 -0.96 -6.75 -14.17
CA VAL A 212 -0.92 -7.45 -12.89
C VAL A 212 -0.11 -8.73 -13.05
N ASP A 213 0.99 -8.80 -12.32
CA ASP A 213 1.87 -9.95 -12.25
C ASP A 213 2.30 -10.21 -10.80
N GLN A 214 2.88 -11.38 -10.56
CA GLN A 214 3.27 -11.82 -9.22
C GLN A 214 4.47 -11.08 -8.63
N THR A 215 5.17 -10.29 -9.45
CA THR A 215 6.27 -9.45 -8.99
C THR A 215 5.79 -8.03 -8.65
N LEU A 216 4.53 -7.69 -8.96
CA LEU A 216 3.93 -6.38 -8.67
C LEU A 216 4.00 -6.02 -7.17
N GLY A 217 3.99 -7.04 -6.30
CA GLY A 217 4.41 -6.94 -4.90
C GLY A 217 5.93 -6.74 -4.78
N PRO A 218 6.71 -7.60 -4.10
CA PRO A 218 8.11 -7.31 -3.79
C PRO A 218 8.99 -7.05 -5.01
N GLY A 219 8.81 -7.75 -6.13
CA GLY A 219 9.74 -7.68 -7.26
C GLY A 219 9.80 -6.31 -7.93
N SER A 220 8.70 -5.55 -7.98
CA SER A 220 8.67 -4.20 -8.57
C SER A 220 9.35 -3.15 -7.67
N TRP A 221 9.18 -3.25 -6.35
CA TRP A 221 9.77 -2.32 -5.38
C TRP A 221 11.21 -2.69 -4.99
N TRP A 222 11.56 -3.97 -4.98
CA TRP A 222 12.89 -4.46 -4.57
C TRP A 222 13.91 -4.47 -5.70
N SER A 223 13.49 -4.74 -6.95
CA SER A 223 14.42 -4.76 -8.10
C SER A 223 14.96 -3.36 -8.42
N GLY A 224 14.21 -2.30 -8.12
CA GLY A 224 14.58 -0.92 -8.35
C GLY A 224 15.57 -0.33 -7.32
N GLY A 225 16.53 -1.07 -6.78
CA GLY A 225 17.59 -0.52 -5.92
C GLY A 225 17.14 0.07 -4.56
N TRP A 226 15.86 0.24 -4.29
CA TRP A 226 15.30 0.76 -3.03
C TRP A 226 15.67 -0.12 -1.85
N ALA A 227 15.74 -1.45 -2.02
CA ALA A 227 16.23 -2.37 -1.01
C ALA A 227 17.69 -2.07 -0.61
N THR A 228 18.53 -1.70 -1.58
CA THR A 228 19.93 -1.31 -1.31
C THR A 228 20.06 0.08 -0.68
N SER A 229 19.07 0.95 -0.87
CA SER A 229 19.00 2.27 -0.25
C SER A 229 18.45 2.20 1.18
N ALA A 230 17.39 1.43 1.40
CA ALA A 230 16.80 1.18 2.72
C ALA A 230 17.76 0.40 3.63
N ALA A 231 18.47 -0.61 3.09
CA ALA A 231 19.51 -1.34 3.81
C ALA A 231 20.72 -0.45 4.18
N ARG A 232 20.96 0.63 3.42
CA ARG A 232 22.00 1.63 3.72
C ARG A 232 21.64 2.51 4.91
N CYS A 233 20.37 2.89 5.04
CA CYS A 233 19.87 3.63 6.22
C CYS A 233 19.81 2.77 7.48
N TRP A 234 19.75 1.45 7.35
CA TRP A 234 19.67 0.50 8.47
C TRP A 234 21.03 -0.03 8.95
N ARG A 235 22.16 0.46 8.40
CA ARG A 235 23.48 0.09 8.95
C ARG A 235 23.69 0.80 10.30
N PRO A 236 23.88 0.05 11.40
CA PRO A 236 24.28 0.62 12.68
C PRO A 236 25.77 0.95 12.60
N SER A 237 26.13 2.01 11.87
CA SER A 237 27.48 2.59 11.94
C SER A 237 27.36 4.11 12.10
N SER A 238 27.62 4.53 13.33
CA SER A 238 27.43 5.84 13.94
C SER A 238 28.31 6.99 13.40
N SER A 239 28.74 6.98 12.12
CA SER A 239 29.74 7.96 11.66
C SER A 239 29.56 8.58 10.27
N ALA A 240 28.56 8.18 9.49
CA ALA A 240 28.46 8.62 8.09
C ALA A 240 27.57 9.86 7.83
N CYS A 241 27.01 10.49 8.87
CA CYS A 241 26.04 11.60 8.69
C CYS A 241 26.64 13.02 8.81
N SER A 242 27.95 13.20 9.05
CA SER A 242 28.50 14.53 9.37
C SER A 242 29.49 15.15 8.36
N SER A 243 29.84 14.50 7.25
CA SER A 243 30.97 14.99 6.42
C SER A 243 30.63 15.56 5.04
N ARG A 244 29.36 15.73 4.67
CA ARG A 244 28.99 16.21 3.32
C ARG A 244 28.49 17.66 3.23
N SER A 245 28.89 18.53 4.16
CA SER A 245 28.65 19.99 4.08
C SER A 245 29.92 20.84 3.94
N ARG A 246 31.10 20.24 3.67
CA ARG A 246 32.32 21.00 3.39
C ARG A 246 33.04 20.46 2.16
N ARG A 247 32.64 20.93 0.97
CA ARG A 247 33.48 21.06 -0.23
C ARG A 247 32.71 21.78 -1.34
N SER A 248 32.68 23.10 -1.24
CA SER A 248 32.57 24.04 -2.35
C SER A 248 33.07 25.38 -1.85
N GLY A 249 34.40 25.50 -1.82
CA GLY A 249 35.18 26.71 -1.71
C GLY A 249 36.33 26.56 -2.69
#